data_AF-A0A3N1CPC7-F1
#
_entry.id   AF-A0A3N1CPC7-F1
#
_cell.length_a   1.000
_cell.length_b   1.000
_cell.length_c   1.000
_cell.angle_alpha   90.00
_cell.angle_beta   90.00
_cell.angle_gamma   90.00
#
_symmetry.space_group_name_H-M   'P 1'
#
loop_
_entity.id
_entity.type
_entity.pdbx_description
1 polymer ?
#
loop_
_entity_poly.entity_id
_entity_poly.type
_entity_poly.pdbx_seq_one_letter_code
_entity_poly.pdbx_strand_id
1 'polypeptide(L)'
;MSRMVAFRFTLEPSGEQEALLRTAAGASRAAYNMLLSLVKDRVTARQSDPGVVVPWSAFDLINAVNAWKRQVLDAAGASWHRTIPAVVFEEAAVDLARGLAAFTESRSGE
;
A
#
# COMPACT_ATOMS: atom_id res chain seq x y z
N MET A 1 -30.19 35.41 5.34
CA MET A 1 -28.94 35.17 4.59
C MET A 1 -28.00 34.37 5.48
N SER A 2 -27.66 33.13 5.10
CA SER A 2 -26.68 32.32 5.84
C SER A 2 -25.27 32.77 5.45
N ARG A 3 -24.43 33.11 6.44
CA ARG A 3 -23.03 33.52 6.21
C ARG A 3 -22.18 32.26 6.09
N MET A 4 -21.56 32.04 4.93
CA MET A 4 -20.56 30.99 4.76
C MET A 4 -19.26 31.40 5.44
N VAL A 5 -18.71 30.52 6.26
CA VAL A 5 -17.39 30.66 6.92
C VAL A 5 -16.57 29.43 6.57
N ALA A 6 -15.31 29.64 6.18
CA ALA A 6 -14.35 28.57 5.93
C ALA A 6 -13.25 28.62 6.99
N PHE A 7 -12.79 27.44 7.41
CA PHE A 7 -11.68 27.29 8.36
C PHE A 7 -10.48 26.67 7.66
N ARG A 8 -9.29 27.07 8.08
CA ARG A 8 -8.03 26.45 7.68
C ARG A 8 -7.35 25.94 8.95
N PHE A 9 -6.96 24.68 8.93
CA PHE A 9 -6.20 24.06 10.00
C PHE A 9 -4.79 23.75 9.51
N THR A 10 -3.82 23.88 10.42
CA THR A 10 -2.44 23.44 10.21
C THR A 10 -2.12 22.48 11.35
N LEU A 11 -1.53 21.33 11.02
CA LEU A 11 -1.06 20.40 12.04
C LEU A 11 0.19 20.99 12.70
N GLU A 12 0.26 20.91 14.02
CA GLU A 12 1.44 21.25 14.82
C GLU A 12 1.94 19.97 15.50
N PRO A 13 2.61 19.07 14.76
CA PRO A 13 3.07 17.81 15.30
C PRO A 13 4.21 18.01 16.30
N SER A 14 4.25 17.19 17.35
CA SER A 14 5.44 17.03 18.18
C SER A 14 6.57 16.39 17.38
N GLY A 15 7.81 16.49 17.87
CA GLY A 15 8.96 15.83 17.21
C GLY A 15 8.78 14.31 17.04
N GLU A 16 8.12 13.66 18.00
CA GLU A 16 7.78 12.23 17.91
C GLU A 16 6.75 11.95 16.79
N GLN A 17 5.72 12.81 16.67
CA GLN A 17 4.71 12.68 15.63
C GLN A 17 5.31 12.93 14.24
N GLU A 18 6.23 13.90 14.10
CA GLU A 18 6.96 14.10 12.84
C GLU A 18 7.79 12.86 12.46
N ALA A 19 8.51 12.27 13.43
CA ALA A 19 9.28 11.06 13.19
C ALA A 19 8.38 9.89 12.78
N LEU A 20 7.22 9.72 13.43
CA LEU A 20 6.23 8.72 13.06
C LEU A 20 5.70 8.93 11.64
N LEU A 21 5.33 10.16 11.27
CA LEU A 21 4.82 10.48 9.93
C LEU A 21 5.86 10.19 8.84
N ARG A 22 7.12 10.57 9.06
CA ARG A 22 8.21 10.26 8.10
C ARG A 22 8.43 8.76 7.96
N THR A 23 8.40 8.03 9.08
CA THR A 23 8.58 6.58 9.07
C THR A 23 7.39 5.88 8.39
N ALA A 24 6.17 6.33 8.65
CA ALA A 24 4.96 5.84 8.00
C ALA A 24 4.98 6.07 6.48
N ALA A 25 5.44 7.24 6.01
CA ALA A 25 5.62 7.49 4.58
C ALA A 25 6.64 6.52 3.95
N GLY A 26 7.74 6.25 4.65
CA GLY A 26 8.72 5.24 4.23
C GLY A 26 8.13 3.83 4.18
N ALA A 27 7.38 3.43 5.20
CA ALA A 27 6.72 2.13 5.29
C ALA A 27 5.67 1.93 4.19
N SER A 28 4.84 2.95 3.93
CA SER A 28 3.86 2.95 2.84
C SER A 28 4.54 2.74 1.48
N ARG A 29 5.61 3.50 1.19
CA ARG A 29 6.38 3.34 -0.04
C ARG A 29 7.02 1.96 -0.17
N ALA A 30 7.59 1.43 0.91
CA ALA A 30 8.18 0.09 0.92
C ALA A 30 7.14 -0.99 0.59
N ALA A 31 5.96 -0.89 1.21
CA ALA A 31 4.85 -1.81 0.97
C ALA A 31 4.33 -1.74 -0.47
N TYR A 32 4.09 -0.52 -0.97
CA TYR A 32 3.65 -0.29 -2.35
C TYR A 32 4.62 -0.92 -3.35
N ASN A 33 5.91 -0.65 -3.21
CA ASN A 33 6.94 -1.17 -4.12
C ASN A 33 7.06 -2.70 -4.05
N MET A 34 7.00 -3.26 -2.84
CA MET A 34 7.01 -4.72 -2.66
C MET A 34 5.81 -5.37 -3.36
N LEU A 35 4.61 -4.84 -3.15
CA LEU A 35 3.39 -5.34 -3.79
C LEU A 35 3.46 -5.18 -5.32
N LEU A 36 3.92 -4.03 -5.83
CA LEU A 36 4.06 -3.82 -7.26
C LEU A 36 5.06 -4.82 -7.88
N SER A 37 6.18 -5.11 -7.19
CA SER A 37 7.11 -6.15 -7.62
C SER A 37 6.44 -7.51 -7.67
N LEU A 38 5.74 -7.89 -6.60
CA LEU A 38 4.99 -9.15 -6.53
C LEU A 38 3.99 -9.30 -7.68
N VAL A 39 3.22 -8.24 -7.98
CA VAL A 39 2.26 -8.24 -9.10
C VAL A 39 2.98 -8.44 -10.43
N LYS A 40 4.07 -7.70 -10.69
CA LYS A 40 4.85 -7.84 -11.92
C LYS A 40 5.44 -9.24 -12.10
N ASP A 41 5.95 -9.83 -11.02
CA ASP A 41 6.51 -11.18 -11.03
C ASP A 41 5.42 -12.20 -11.35
N ARG A 42 4.24 -12.08 -10.73
CA ARG A 42 3.11 -12.99 -10.99
C ARG A 42 2.49 -12.81 -12.36
N VAL A 43 2.42 -11.58 -12.89
CA VAL A 43 1.98 -11.33 -14.27
C VAL A 43 2.94 -12.00 -15.26
N THR A 44 4.24 -11.89 -15.03
CA THR A 44 5.26 -12.56 -15.85
C THR A 44 5.10 -14.08 -15.78
N ALA A 45 5.00 -14.64 -14.57
CA ALA A 45 4.82 -16.08 -14.38
C ALA A 45 3.54 -16.61 -15.04
N ARG A 46 2.46 -15.82 -15.03
CA ARG A 46 1.19 -16.20 -15.65
C ARG A 46 1.23 -16.33 -17.17
N GLN A 47 2.22 -15.72 -17.83
CA GLN A 47 2.43 -15.89 -19.27
C GLN A 47 2.82 -17.33 -19.62
N SER A 48 3.53 -18.01 -18.72
CA SER A 48 3.98 -19.40 -18.88
C SER A 48 3.03 -20.40 -18.23
N ASP A 49 2.33 -19.99 -17.17
CA ASP A 49 1.37 -20.83 -16.44
C ASP A 49 0.06 -20.05 -16.16
N PRO A 50 -1.01 -20.28 -16.94
CA PRO A 50 -2.29 -19.62 -16.76
C PRO A 50 -2.92 -19.79 -15.36
N GLY A 51 -2.50 -20.81 -14.60
CA GLY A 51 -2.98 -21.10 -13.24
C GLY A 51 -2.42 -20.17 -12.17
N VAL A 52 -1.40 -19.36 -12.47
CA VAL A 52 -0.83 -18.40 -11.52
C VAL A 52 -1.84 -17.32 -11.17
N VAL A 53 -2.17 -17.21 -9.88
CA VAL A 53 -3.06 -16.17 -9.34
C VAL A 53 -2.29 -14.88 -9.14
N VAL A 54 -2.70 -13.81 -9.81
CA VAL A 54 -2.13 -12.46 -9.64
C VAL A 54 -3.02 -11.67 -8.65
N PRO A 55 -2.50 -11.16 -7.53
CA PRO A 55 -3.28 -10.31 -6.64
C PRO A 55 -3.59 -8.99 -7.36
N TRP A 56 -4.87 -8.64 -7.46
CA TRP A 56 -5.30 -7.47 -8.23
C TRP A 56 -6.24 -6.57 -7.44
N SER A 57 -7.09 -7.15 -6.59
CA SER A 57 -8.00 -6.38 -5.74
C SER A 57 -7.29 -5.84 -4.49
N ALA A 58 -7.87 -4.79 -3.89
CA ALA A 58 -7.39 -4.28 -2.60
C ALA A 58 -7.36 -5.39 -1.53
N PHE A 59 -8.38 -6.24 -1.49
CA PHE A 59 -8.44 -7.37 -0.56
C PHE A 59 -7.26 -8.35 -0.74
N ASP A 60 -6.95 -8.74 -1.98
CA ASP A 60 -5.83 -9.65 -2.26
C ASP A 60 -4.48 -9.02 -1.90
N LEU A 61 -4.32 -7.72 -2.21
CA LEU A 61 -3.10 -6.98 -1.94
C LEU A 61 -2.89 -6.73 -0.43
N ILE A 62 -3.96 -6.49 0.33
CA ILE A 62 -3.92 -6.42 1.79
C ILE A 62 -3.48 -7.77 2.38
N ASN A 63 -4.04 -8.88 1.87
CA ASN A 63 -3.60 -10.21 2.29
C ASN A 63 -2.12 -10.47 1.94
N ALA A 64 -1.67 -10.02 0.77
CA ALA A 64 -0.28 -10.16 0.34
C ALA A 64 0.69 -9.34 1.21
N VAL A 65 0.39 -8.08 1.55
CA VAL A 65 1.26 -7.28 2.43
C VAL A 65 1.28 -7.84 3.85
N ASN A 66 0.15 -8.36 4.33
CA ASN A 66 0.08 -9.04 5.63
C ASN A 66 0.88 -10.35 5.65
N ALA A 67 0.90 -11.10 4.56
CA ALA A 67 1.76 -12.27 4.41
C ALA A 67 3.24 -11.87 4.39
N TRP A 68 3.62 -10.84 3.63
CA TRP A 68 5.00 -10.33 3.60
C TRP A 68 5.50 -9.90 4.99
N LYS A 69 4.70 -9.13 5.75
CA LYS A 69 5.05 -8.74 7.12
C LYS A 69 5.32 -9.95 8.02
N ARG A 70 4.45 -10.97 7.99
CA ARG A 70 4.56 -12.16 8.85
C ARG A 70 5.64 -13.16 8.41
N GLN A 71 5.83 -13.33 7.10
CA GLN A 71 6.64 -14.42 6.56
C GLN A 71 8.04 -13.97 6.17
N VAL A 72 8.23 -12.69 5.85
CA VAL A 72 9.51 -12.15 5.39
C VAL A 72 10.10 -11.23 6.45
N LEU A 73 9.37 -10.19 6.87
CA LEU A 73 9.92 -9.23 7.83
C LEU A 73 10.11 -9.85 9.21
N ASP A 74 9.07 -10.49 9.75
CA ASP A 74 9.16 -11.15 11.06
C ASP A 74 10.19 -12.28 11.07
N ALA A 75 10.26 -13.09 10.00
CA ALA A 75 11.26 -14.15 9.87
C ALA A 75 12.70 -13.62 9.79
N ALA A 76 12.89 -12.44 9.21
CA ALA A 76 14.18 -11.74 9.19
C ALA A 76 14.49 -10.99 10.49
N GLY A 77 13.63 -11.06 11.52
CA GLY A 77 13.78 -10.30 12.76
C GLY A 77 13.54 -8.79 12.62
N ALA A 78 13.00 -8.35 11.48
CA ALA A 78 12.72 -6.94 11.19
C ALA A 78 11.38 -6.52 11.82
N SER A 79 11.40 -6.13 13.09
CA SER A 79 10.20 -5.80 13.86
C SER A 79 9.65 -4.38 13.64
N TRP A 80 10.31 -3.55 12.83
CA TRP A 80 9.94 -2.14 12.61
C TRP A 80 8.51 -1.97 12.09
N HIS A 81 7.96 -2.92 11.33
CA HIS A 81 6.59 -2.80 10.81
C HIS A 81 5.53 -2.80 11.91
N ARG A 82 5.87 -3.33 13.10
CA ARG A 82 4.98 -3.40 14.27
C ARG A 82 4.86 -2.08 15.01
N THR A 83 5.78 -1.13 14.79
CA THR A 83 5.71 0.22 15.38
C THR A 83 4.93 1.20 14.50
N ILE A 84 4.50 0.76 13.32
CA ILE A 84 3.75 1.56 12.34
C ILE A 84 2.28 1.13 12.36
N PRO A 85 1.32 2.07 12.36
CA PRO A 85 -0.10 1.73 12.27
C PRO A 85 -0.40 0.84 11.06
N ALA A 86 -1.17 -0.23 11.26
CA ALA A 86 -1.47 -1.21 10.21
C ALA A 86 -2.10 -0.58 8.96
N VAL A 87 -2.94 0.45 9.16
CA VAL A 87 -3.61 1.20 8.11
C VAL A 87 -2.65 1.78 7.06
N VAL A 88 -1.41 2.10 7.42
CA VAL A 88 -0.39 2.61 6.49
C VAL A 88 -0.08 1.60 5.39
N PHE A 89 -0.06 0.31 5.74
CA PHE A 89 0.18 -0.79 4.79
C PHE A 89 -1.08 -1.13 3.98
N GLU A 90 -2.25 -1.03 4.62
CA GLU A 90 -3.53 -1.31 3.97
C GLU A 90 -3.86 -0.24 2.93
N GLU A 91 -3.68 1.03 3.25
CA GLU A 91 -3.87 2.12 2.29
C GLU A 91 -2.86 2.07 1.13
N ALA A 92 -1.60 1.67 1.40
CA ALA A 92 -0.63 1.43 0.33
C ALA A 92 -1.09 0.31 -0.64
N ALA A 93 -1.73 -0.73 -0.12
CA ALA A 93 -2.30 -1.80 -0.93
C ALA A 93 -3.54 -1.34 -1.71
N VAL A 94 -4.40 -0.52 -1.10
CA VAL A 94 -5.57 0.10 -1.74
C VAL A 94 -5.15 1.03 -2.88
N ASP A 95 -4.14 1.87 -2.66
CA ASP A 95 -3.62 2.79 -3.67
C ASP A 95 -3.04 2.04 -4.87
N LEU A 96 -2.33 0.93 -4.63
CA LEU A 96 -1.88 0.07 -5.72
C LEU A 96 -3.06 -0.57 -6.46
N ALA A 97 -4.08 -1.05 -5.74
CA ALA A 97 -5.27 -1.63 -6.37
C ALA A 97 -5.96 -0.63 -7.31
N ARG A 98 -6.10 0.64 -6.87
CA ARG A 98 -6.61 1.73 -7.71
C ARG A 98 -5.73 1.97 -8.93
N GLY A 99 -4.41 1.99 -8.75
CA GLY A 99 -3.47 2.13 -9.86
C GLY A 99 -3.55 1.00 -10.89
N LEU A 100 -3.73 -0.25 -10.44
CA LEU A 100 -3.91 -1.42 -11.31
C LEU A 100 -5.26 -1.40 -12.04
N ALA A 101 -6.33 -0.98 -11.39
CA ALA A 101 -7.64 -0.79 -12.02
C ALA A 101 -7.56 0.27 -13.14
N ALA A 102 -7.03 1.45 -12.82
CA ALA A 102 -6.84 2.54 -13.79
C ALA A 102 -5.93 2.13 -14.96
N PHE A 103 -4.90 1.32 -14.71
CA PHE A 103 -4.06 0.75 -15.76
C PHE A 103 -4.86 -0.15 -16.71
N THR A 104 -5.72 -1.02 -16.17
CA THR A 104 -6.57 -1.90 -16.98
C THR A 104 -7.57 -1.11 -17.80
N GLU A 105 -8.29 -0.17 -17.18
CA GLU A 105 -9.27 0.72 -17.83
C GLU A 105 -8.62 1.49 -18.98
N SER A 106 -7.47 2.12 -18.72
CA SER A 106 -6.71 2.83 -19.75
C SER A 106 -6.30 1.93 -20.93
N ARG A 107 -6.13 0.62 -20.73
CA ARG A 107 -5.83 -0.33 -21.81
C ARG A 107 -7.08 -0.83 -22.55
N SER A 108 -8.26 -0.82 -21.92
CA SER A 108 -9.54 -1.12 -22.57
C SER A 108 -10.14 0.11 -23.29
N GLY A 109 -9.60 1.30 -23.05
CA GLY A 109 -10.10 2.55 -23.63
C GLY A 109 -11.28 3.13 -22.83
N GLU A 110 -11.40 2.74 -21.58
CA GLU A 110 -12.33 3.27 -20.57
C GLU A 110 -11.62 4.32 -19.71
#